data_AF-A0AAV0NH58-F1
#
_entry.id   AF-A0AAV0NH58-F1
#
_cell.length_a   1.000
_cell.length_b   1.000
_cell.length_c   1.000
_cell.angle_alpha   90.00
_cell.angle_beta   90.00
_cell.angle_gamma   90.00
#
_symmetry.space_group_name_H-M   'P 1'
#
loop_
_entity.id
_entity.type
_entity.pdbx_description
1 polymer ?
#
loop_
_entity_poly.entity_id
_entity_poly.type
_entity_poly.pdbx_seq_one_letter_code
_entity_poly.pdbx_strand_id
1 'polypeptide(L)'
;MIDYYFRSHRTSSDSNLKYRNPKYLSILNHLRFYLPEIFPKLNKVLFVDDDIVVQKDLAALWFLDLKGNVNGAVETCGESFHRFDRYLNFSNPLISKTFDPHACGWAYGMNIFDLDQWRRQNITQVYHKWQKLVSDKLN
;
A
#
# COMPACT_ATOMS: atom_id res chain seq x y z
N MET A 1 3.68 4.12 -29.10
CA MET A 1 4.72 4.37 -28.08
C MET A 1 4.03 5.16 -26.99
N ILE A 2 3.89 4.59 -25.78
CA ILE A 2 3.09 5.20 -24.70
C ILE A 2 3.99 6.19 -23.95
N ASP A 3 3.70 7.47 -24.09
CA ASP A 3 4.42 8.56 -23.41
C ASP A 3 4.00 8.69 -21.95
N TYR A 4 4.93 8.45 -21.03
CA TYR A 4 4.75 8.66 -19.58
C TYR A 4 5.32 10.02 -19.12
N TYR A 5 5.03 11.11 -19.83
CA TYR A 5 5.43 12.46 -19.41
C TYR A 5 4.25 13.22 -18.80
N PHE A 6 4.13 13.17 -17.47
CA PHE A 6 3.20 14.01 -16.72
C PHE A 6 3.71 15.46 -16.69
N ARG A 7 2.95 16.38 -17.31
CA ARG A 7 3.15 17.83 -17.25
C ARG A 7 3.14 18.31 -15.80
N SER A 8 4.25 18.88 -15.34
CA SER A 8 4.29 19.60 -14.06
C SER A 8 3.86 21.05 -14.26
N HIS A 9 2.71 21.42 -13.70
CA HIS A 9 2.35 22.83 -13.57
C HIS A 9 2.97 23.39 -12.27
N ARG A 10 3.81 24.42 -12.39
CA ARG A 10 4.19 25.35 -11.31
C ARG A 10 2.94 26.23 -11.02
N THR A 11 2.53 26.65 -9.82
CA THR A 11 3.16 27.02 -8.54
C THR A 11 2.07 27.12 -7.45
N SER A 12 2.34 26.62 -6.23
CA SER A 12 1.84 27.19 -4.96
C SER A 12 2.67 26.62 -3.80
N SER A 13 2.92 27.43 -2.79
CA SER A 13 3.74 27.14 -1.60
C SER A 13 2.95 26.31 -0.58
N ASP A 14 2.81 25.01 -0.85
CA ASP A 14 2.19 24.06 0.09
C ASP A 14 3.27 23.25 0.83
N SER A 15 3.07 23.04 2.13
CA SER A 15 3.97 22.35 3.07
C SER A 15 4.21 20.86 2.76
N ASN A 16 3.65 20.35 1.67
CA ASN A 16 3.62 18.95 1.28
C ASN A 16 4.68 18.61 0.20
N LEU A 17 5.90 19.11 0.36
CA LEU A 17 7.04 18.85 -0.53
C LEU A 17 7.31 17.34 -0.77
N LYS A 18 7.02 16.48 0.22
CA LYS A 18 7.14 15.01 0.07
C LYS A 18 6.28 14.46 -1.06
N TYR A 19 5.06 14.96 -1.24
CA TYR A 19 4.10 14.45 -2.23
C TYR A 19 4.38 14.90 -3.67
N ARG A 20 5.33 15.82 -3.87
CA ARG A 20 5.80 16.24 -5.20
C ARG A 20 6.95 15.41 -5.76
N ASN A 21 7.54 14.52 -4.96
CA ASN A 21 8.61 13.67 -5.48
C ASN A 21 7.99 12.63 -6.46
N PRO A 22 8.43 12.60 -7.73
CA PRO A 22 7.91 11.68 -8.75
C PRO A 22 7.97 10.21 -8.34
N LYS A 23 8.92 9.84 -7.46
CA LYS A 23 9.01 8.49 -6.89
C LYS A 23 7.70 8.10 -6.20
N TYR A 24 7.00 9.01 -5.52
CA TYR A 24 5.74 8.70 -4.83
C TYR A 24 4.51 8.77 -5.75
N LEU A 25 4.61 9.46 -6.88
CA LEU A 25 3.54 9.57 -7.89
C LEU A 25 3.66 8.51 -9.00
N SER A 26 4.71 7.67 -8.95
CA SER A 26 4.95 6.66 -9.97
C SER A 26 3.85 5.60 -9.97
N ILE A 27 3.29 5.33 -11.15
CA ILE A 27 2.34 4.23 -11.36
C ILE A 27 2.95 2.86 -11.02
N LEU A 28 4.29 2.75 -11.04
CA LEU A 28 4.99 1.54 -10.66
C LEU A 28 4.77 1.18 -9.19
N ASN A 29 4.56 2.17 -8.32
CA ASN A 29 4.18 1.91 -6.93
C ASN A 29 2.82 1.24 -6.81
N HIS A 30 1.97 1.31 -7.83
CA HIS A 30 0.64 0.71 -7.79
C HIS A 30 0.65 -0.73 -8.33
N LEU A 31 1.71 -1.15 -9.04
CA LEU A 31 1.87 -2.53 -9.53
C LEU A 31 1.82 -3.57 -8.41
N ARG A 32 2.19 -3.18 -7.19
CA ARG A 32 2.15 -4.04 -6.00
C ARG A 32 0.74 -4.58 -5.69
N PHE A 33 -0.31 -3.89 -6.11
CA PHE A 33 -1.68 -4.37 -5.93
C PHE A 33 -2.10 -5.41 -6.98
N TYR A 34 -1.25 -5.66 -7.97
CA TYR A 34 -1.45 -6.63 -9.05
C TYR A 34 -0.53 -7.85 -8.93
N LEU A 35 0.03 -8.10 -7.74
CA LEU A 35 0.90 -9.25 -7.51
C LEU A 35 0.26 -10.58 -7.94
N PRO A 36 -1.03 -10.87 -7.66
CA PRO A 36 -1.66 -12.10 -8.14
C PRO A 36 -1.78 -12.18 -9.67
N GLU A 37 -1.93 -11.06 -10.36
CA GLU A 37 -2.04 -10.99 -11.82
C GLU A 37 -0.67 -11.11 -12.50
N ILE A 38 0.36 -10.51 -11.90
CA ILE A 38 1.76 -10.61 -12.37
C ILE A 38 2.29 -12.02 -12.14
N PHE A 39 1.95 -12.64 -11.00
CA PHE A 39 2.42 -13.96 -10.60
C PHE A 39 1.25 -14.96 -10.38
N PRO A 40 0.50 -15.33 -11.42
CA PRO A 40 -0.74 -16.09 -11.29
C PRO A 40 -0.55 -17.54 -10.80
N LYS A 41 0.68 -18.07 -10.91
CA LYS A 41 1.03 -19.42 -10.48
C LYS A 41 1.60 -19.49 -9.06
N LEU A 42 1.81 -18.34 -8.41
CA LEU A 42 2.32 -18.28 -7.04
C LEU A 42 1.17 -18.17 -6.05
N ASN A 43 1.35 -18.83 -4.91
CA ASN A 43 0.40 -18.80 -3.79
C ASN A 43 0.85 -17.85 -2.68
N LYS A 44 2.15 -17.55 -2.60
CA LYS A 44 2.74 -16.69 -1.59
C LYS A 44 3.93 -15.92 -2.18
N VAL A 45 4.16 -14.70 -1.72
CA VAL A 45 5.30 -13.86 -2.12
C VAL A 45 5.88 -13.17 -0.88
N LEU A 46 7.19 -13.27 -0.69
CA LEU A 46 7.93 -12.37 0.19
C LEU A 46 8.39 -11.17 -0.65
N PHE A 47 7.82 -10.01 -0.37
CA PHE A 47 8.12 -8.75 -1.03
C PHE A 47 9.15 -7.97 -0.19
N VAL A 48 10.17 -7.43 -0.86
CA VAL A 48 11.25 -6.63 -0.26
C VAL A 48 11.53 -5.46 -1.19
N ASP A 49 11.52 -4.23 -0.67
CA ASP A 49 11.83 -3.01 -1.44
C ASP A 49 13.30 -2.99 -1.90
N ASP A 50 13.58 -2.15 -2.90
CA ASP A 50 14.89 -2.01 -3.54
C ASP A 50 15.98 -1.40 -2.64
N ASP A 51 15.59 -0.76 -1.54
CA ASP A 51 16.47 -0.07 -0.59
C ASP A 51 16.64 -0.82 0.75
N ILE A 52 16.38 -2.13 0.78
CA ILE A 52 16.50 -2.96 1.99
C ILE A 52 17.88 -3.65 2.09
N VAL A 53 18.41 -3.72 3.32
CA VAL A 53 19.59 -4.53 3.67
C VAL A 53 19.15 -5.76 4.48
N VAL A 54 19.42 -6.96 3.96
CA VAL A 54 19.11 -8.23 4.63
C VAL A 54 20.32 -8.70 5.44
N GLN A 55 20.16 -8.75 6.76
CA GLN A 55 21.23 -9.13 7.70
C GLN A 55 21.10 -10.56 8.25
N LYS A 56 19.95 -11.22 8.04
CA LYS A 56 19.64 -12.54 8.57
C LYS A 56 18.85 -13.33 7.53
N ASP A 57 18.87 -14.65 7.68
CA ASP A 57 18.03 -15.55 6.89
C ASP A 57 16.54 -15.21 7.04
N LEU A 58 15.83 -15.20 5.91
CA LEU A 58 14.41 -14.81 5.83
C LEU A 58 13.47 -16.03 5.75
N ALA A 59 13.98 -17.26 5.73
CA ALA A 59 13.17 -18.45 5.51
C ALA A 59 12.08 -18.60 6.57
N ALA A 60 12.35 -18.21 7.81
CA ALA A 60 11.37 -18.20 8.90
C ALA A 60 10.10 -17.39 8.55
N LEU A 61 10.22 -16.30 7.78
CA LEU A 61 9.07 -15.49 7.35
C LEU A 61 8.15 -16.28 6.42
N TRP A 62 8.71 -17.13 5.55
CA TRP A 62 7.94 -17.91 4.57
C TRP A 62 6.96 -18.88 5.24
N PHE A 63 7.35 -19.45 6.38
CA PHE A 63 6.59 -20.42 7.15
C PHE A 63 5.62 -19.80 8.17
N LEU A 64 5.51 -18.46 8.20
CA LEU A 64 4.53 -17.81 9.06
C LEU A 64 3.10 -18.21 8.67
N ASP A 65 2.32 -18.57 9.68
CA ASP A 65 0.87 -18.70 9.57
C ASP A 65 0.24 -17.30 9.63
N LEU A 66 -0.31 -16.86 8.49
CA LEU A 66 -0.98 -15.58 8.37
C LEU A 66 -2.42 -15.60 8.89
N LYS A 67 -2.91 -16.74 9.40
CA LYS A 67 -4.22 -16.89 10.04
C LYS A 67 -5.38 -16.41 9.14
N GLY A 68 -5.27 -16.69 7.84
CA GLY A 68 -6.24 -16.27 6.83
C GLY A 68 -6.12 -14.81 6.38
N ASN A 69 -5.16 -14.04 6.91
CA ASN A 69 -4.89 -12.69 6.43
C ASN A 69 -4.10 -12.71 5.12
N VAL A 70 -4.31 -11.67 4.32
CA VAL A 70 -3.66 -11.50 3.02
C VAL A 70 -2.20 -11.03 3.17
N ASN A 71 -1.90 -10.29 4.23
CA ASN A 71 -0.61 -9.66 4.44
C ASN A 71 -0.07 -9.94 5.85
N GLY A 72 1.20 -10.30 5.94
CA GLY A 72 2.02 -10.22 7.14
C GLY A 72 3.01 -9.07 7.03
N ALA A 73 2.95 -8.13 7.96
CA ALA A 73 3.76 -6.91 7.96
C ALA A 73 4.24 -6.56 9.37
N VAL A 74 5.24 -5.69 9.44
CA VAL A 74 5.69 -5.09 10.70
C VAL A 74 4.85 -3.85 10.98
N GLU A 75 4.12 -3.88 12.09
CA GLU A 75 3.40 -2.71 12.59
C GLU A 75 4.36 -1.59 12.95
N THR A 76 3.97 -0.35 12.65
CA THR A 76 4.77 0.84 12.95
C THR A 76 4.14 1.69 14.05
N CYS A 77 3.35 1.07 14.94
CA CYS A 77 2.74 1.77 16.07
C CYS A 77 3.77 2.14 17.15
N GLY A 78 4.48 3.25 16.95
CA GLY A 78 5.42 3.85 17.89
C GLY A 78 5.22 5.37 18.00
N GLU A 79 6.03 6.05 18.82
CA GLU A 79 5.85 7.49 19.13
C GLU A 79 5.84 8.40 17.90
N SER A 80 6.54 8.02 16.82
CA SER A 80 6.74 8.82 15.62
C SER A 80 5.99 8.31 14.37
N PHE A 81 5.31 7.17 14.43
CA PHE A 81 4.65 6.56 13.27
C PHE A 81 3.16 6.33 13.49
N HIS A 82 2.38 6.73 12.49
CA HIS A 82 1.03 7.19 12.76
C HIS A 82 -0.05 6.12 12.64
N ARG A 83 -1.01 6.22 13.55
CA ARG A 83 -2.33 5.59 13.45
C ARG A 83 -3.10 6.19 12.27
N PHE A 84 -4.19 5.52 11.88
CA PHE A 84 -4.97 5.94 10.73
C PHE A 84 -5.54 7.36 10.84
N ASP A 85 -5.82 7.85 12.06
CA ASP A 85 -6.30 9.21 12.32
C ASP A 85 -5.39 10.34 11.80
N ARG A 86 -4.09 10.08 11.58
CA ARG A 86 -3.17 11.07 10.99
C ARG A 86 -3.14 11.03 9.47
N TYR A 87 -3.58 9.94 8.84
CA TYR A 87 -3.52 9.76 7.38
C TYR A 87 -4.88 9.94 6.71
N LEU A 88 -5.96 9.59 7.40
CA LEU A 88 -7.29 9.59 6.87
C LEU A 88 -8.13 10.69 7.52
N ASN A 89 -8.96 11.36 6.73
CA ASN A 89 -9.91 12.33 7.25
C ASN A 89 -11.15 11.61 7.80
N PHE A 90 -11.21 11.42 9.13
CA PHE A 90 -12.32 10.77 9.82
C PHE A 90 -13.61 11.60 9.89
N SER A 91 -13.59 12.88 9.51
CA SER A 91 -14.82 13.64 9.30
C SER A 91 -15.61 13.14 8.07
N ASN A 92 -14.99 12.37 7.17
CA ASN A 92 -15.67 11.73 6.05
C ASN A 92 -16.43 10.47 6.54
N PRO A 93 -17.78 10.40 6.41
CA PRO A 93 -18.57 9.27 6.87
C PRO A 93 -18.16 7.92 6.29
N LEU A 94 -17.64 7.89 5.06
CA LEU A 94 -17.15 6.65 4.46
C LEU A 94 -15.91 6.12 5.19
N ILE A 95 -15.03 7.01 5.62
CA ILE A 95 -13.79 6.64 6.32
C ILE A 95 -14.12 6.18 7.74
N SER A 96 -14.89 6.97 8.50
CA SER A 96 -15.23 6.64 9.88
C SER A 96 -16.08 5.38 10.03
N LYS A 97 -16.88 5.02 9.02
CA LYS A 97 -17.62 3.75 9.00
C LYS A 97 -16.74 2.53 8.65
N THR A 98 -15.64 2.74 7.93
CA THR A 98 -14.83 1.64 7.37
C THR A 98 -13.59 1.33 8.18
N PHE A 99 -12.99 2.35 8.80
CA PHE A 99 -11.71 2.24 9.48
C PHE A 99 -11.83 2.64 10.95
N ASP A 100 -10.98 2.05 11.79
CA ASP A 100 -10.77 2.50 13.17
C ASP A 100 -9.70 3.61 13.16
N PRO A 101 -9.96 4.81 13.70
CA PRO A 101 -8.96 5.88 13.80
C PRO A 101 -7.73 5.49 14.60
N HIS A 102 -7.86 4.54 15.52
CA HIS A 102 -6.80 4.10 16.40
C HIS A 102 -6.03 2.90 15.87
N ALA A 103 -6.43 2.33 14.72
CA ALA A 103 -5.73 1.24 14.07
C ALA A 103 -4.31 1.64 13.65
N CYS A 104 -3.41 0.67 13.75
CA CYS A 104 -2.01 0.82 13.42
C CYS A 104 -1.76 0.83 11.92
N GLY A 105 -0.92 1.76 11.48
CA GLY A 105 -0.23 1.62 10.21
C GLY A 105 0.85 0.54 10.29
N TRP A 106 1.30 0.09 9.12
CA TRP A 106 2.43 -0.82 8.97
C TRP A 106 3.34 -0.34 7.85
N ALA A 107 4.60 -0.76 7.90
CA ALA A 107 5.56 -0.43 6.86
C ALA A 107 5.37 -1.32 5.63
N TYR A 108 5.50 -0.72 4.44
CA TYR A 108 5.45 -1.48 3.19
C TYR A 108 6.80 -2.11 2.78
N GLY A 109 7.92 -1.66 3.36
CA GLY A 109 9.27 -2.01 2.89
C GLY A 109 9.59 -3.51 2.84
N MET A 110 8.95 -4.32 3.68
CA MET A 110 9.00 -5.78 3.59
C MET A 110 7.66 -6.36 4.07
N ASN A 111 7.07 -7.22 3.24
CA ASN A 111 5.77 -7.82 3.50
C ASN A 111 5.74 -9.25 2.98
N ILE A 112 4.98 -10.11 3.63
CA ILE A 112 4.65 -11.43 3.09
C ILE A 112 3.18 -11.48 2.70
N PHE A 113 2.91 -11.80 1.44
CA PHE A 113 1.57 -11.83 0.89
C PHE A 113 1.13 -13.25 0.59
N ASP A 114 -0.03 -13.63 1.10
CA ASP A 114 -0.75 -14.82 0.67
C ASP A 114 -1.62 -14.45 -0.55
N LEU A 115 -1.18 -14.88 -1.73
CA LEU A 115 -1.84 -14.58 -2.99
C LEU A 115 -3.13 -15.39 -3.16
N ASP A 116 -3.27 -16.55 -2.52
CA ASP A 116 -4.53 -17.30 -2.53
C ASP A 116 -5.60 -16.55 -1.73
N GLN A 117 -5.26 -16.05 -0.54
CA GLN A 117 -6.16 -15.20 0.23
C GLN A 117 -6.44 -13.88 -0.48
N TRP A 118 -5.42 -13.28 -1.10
CA TRP A 118 -5.59 -12.06 -1.90
C TRP A 118 -6.65 -12.23 -2.99
N ARG A 119 -6.56 -13.34 -3.76
CA ARG A 119 -7.53 -13.70 -4.79
C ARG A 119 -8.92 -13.98 -4.20
N ARG A 120 -9.00 -14.81 -3.15
CA ARG A 120 -10.28 -15.16 -2.50
C ARG A 120 -11.03 -13.94 -1.97
N GLN A 121 -10.31 -12.97 -1.43
CA GLN A 121 -10.87 -11.74 -0.85
C GLN A 121 -10.99 -10.58 -1.85
N ASN A 122 -10.58 -10.80 -3.11
CA ASN A 122 -10.61 -9.81 -4.19
C ASN A 122 -9.93 -8.48 -3.82
N ILE A 123 -8.75 -8.53 -3.19
CA ILE A 123 -8.08 -7.32 -2.69
C ILE A 123 -7.71 -6.34 -3.81
N THR A 124 -7.34 -6.82 -5.00
CA THR A 124 -7.11 -5.96 -6.18
C THR A 124 -8.36 -5.15 -6.53
N GLN A 125 -9.56 -5.75 -6.42
CA GLN A 125 -10.82 -5.06 -6.68
C GLN A 125 -11.17 -4.04 -5.58
N VAL A 126 -10.84 -4.34 -4.31
CA VAL A 126 -10.96 -3.37 -3.21
C VAL A 126 -10.09 -2.14 -3.48
N TYR A 127 -8.85 -2.35 -3.93
CA TYR A 127 -7.95 -1.28 -4.33
C TYR A 127 -8.53 -0.42 -5.47
N HIS A 128 -9.09 -1.04 -6.52
CA HIS A 128 -9.77 -0.32 -7.60
C HIS A 128 -10.98 0.49 -7.13
N LYS A 129 -11.79 -0.04 -6.22
CA LYS A 129 -12.91 0.69 -5.62
C LYS A 129 -12.45 1.98 -4.96
N TRP A 130 -11.36 1.92 -4.17
CA TRP A 130 -10.80 3.11 -3.52
C TRP A 130 -10.22 4.12 -4.51
N GLN A 131 -9.50 3.65 -5.54
CA GLN A 131 -9.01 4.54 -6.60
C GLN A 131 -10.13 5.31 -7.28
N LYS A 132 -11.23 4.62 -7.63
CA LYS A 132 -12.38 5.26 -8.28
C LYS A 132 -12.98 6.36 -7.39
N LEU A 133 -13.18 6.08 -6.11
CA LEU A 133 -13.70 7.05 -5.15
C LEU A 133 -12.80 8.29 -4.97
N VAL A 134 -11.48 8.14 -5.13
CA VAL A 134 -10.55 9.28 -5.13
C VAL A 134 -10.63 10.06 -6.44
N SER A 135 -10.65 9.36 -7.59
CA SER A 135 -10.75 10.00 -8.90
C SER A 135 -12.05 10.79 -9.08
N ASP A 136 -13.18 10.25 -8.62
CA ASP A 136 -14.50 10.89 -8.72
C ASP A 136 -14.59 12.18 -7.88
N LYS A 137 -13.69 12.39 -6.91
CA LYS A 137 -13.62 13.63 -6.10
C LYS A 137 -12.69 14.70 -6.68
N LEU A 138 -11.87 14.33 -7.66
CA LEU A 138 -10.91 15.24 -8.31
C LEU A 138 -11.46 15.84 -9.62
N ASN A 139 -12.61 15.35 -10.08
CA ASN A 139 -13.42 15.90 -11.18
C ASN A 139 -14.63 16.65 -10.64
#